data_AF-A0A8X6F575-F1
#
_entry.id   AF-A0A8X6F575-F1
#
_cell.length_a   1.000
_cell.length_b   1.000
_cell.length_c   1.000
_cell.angle_alpha   90.00
_cell.angle_beta   90.00
_cell.angle_gamma   90.00
#
_symmetry.space_group_name_H-M   'P 1'
#
loop_
_entity.id
_entity.type
_entity.pdbx_description
1 polymer ?
#
loop_
_entity_poly.entity_id
_entity_poly.type
_entity_poly.pdbx_seq_one_letter_code
_entity_poly.pdbx_strand_id
1 'polypeptide(L)'
;MDHSGDTSAPATATDVQPDGGAPERKRHVPPITIDNVVNKAALLKHLQEVTRVNLEAKLIGNKLRIFPQTAYAYNHIRRYITEKGLEAYTYMLPEEKKLRVVIRGLPTDMSTSEIISHLESQNITVEECHIMTSKRSGKPMPLFLSTWKKQNLTKKSLK
;
A
#
# COMPACT_ATOMS: atom_id res chain seq x y z
N MET A 1 -26.80 55.98 -39.39
CA MET A 1 -26.51 54.95 -38.39
C MET A 1 -26.08 53.71 -39.16
N ASP A 2 -24.76 53.58 -39.27
CA ASP A 2 -23.99 52.33 -39.13
C ASP A 2 -24.29 51.21 -40.15
N HIS A 3 -23.53 51.11 -41.24
CA HIS A 3 -22.22 50.45 -41.39
C HIS A 3 -22.21 48.93 -41.13
N SER A 4 -22.03 48.21 -42.25
CA SER A 4 -20.98 47.20 -42.47
C SER A 4 -21.19 45.76 -41.99
N GLY A 5 -21.21 44.86 -42.98
CA GLY A 5 -20.12 43.88 -43.10
C GLY A 5 -20.43 42.46 -42.67
N ASP A 6 -21.00 41.67 -43.59
CA ASP A 6 -20.86 40.21 -43.59
C ASP A 6 -19.37 39.88 -43.88
N THR A 7 -18.70 39.27 -42.91
CA THR A 7 -17.36 38.68 -43.07
C THR A 7 -17.47 37.20 -42.75
N SER A 8 -17.43 36.38 -43.79
CA SER A 8 -17.33 34.93 -43.72
C SER A 8 -15.87 34.46 -43.75
N ALA A 9 -15.65 33.37 -42.98
CA ALA A 9 -14.55 32.40 -42.97
C ALA A 9 -13.40 32.62 -41.95
N PRO A 10 -12.64 31.55 -41.60
CA PRO A 10 -13.07 30.22 -41.11
C PRO A 10 -12.22 29.77 -39.87
N ALA A 11 -12.72 28.90 -38.99
CA ALA A 11 -11.84 28.21 -38.02
C ALA A 11 -12.43 26.91 -37.45
N THR A 12 -11.86 25.81 -37.94
CA THR A 12 -11.58 24.52 -37.29
C THR A 12 -12.04 24.36 -35.84
N ALA A 13 -13.11 23.57 -35.64
CA ALA A 13 -13.40 22.97 -34.34
C ALA A 13 -12.56 21.70 -34.19
N THR A 14 -11.33 21.85 -33.66
CA THR A 14 -10.60 20.72 -33.08
C THR A 14 -11.22 20.43 -31.73
N ASP A 15 -12.04 19.39 -31.67
CA ASP A 15 -12.49 18.74 -30.44
C ASP A 15 -11.26 18.17 -29.71
N VAL A 16 -10.72 18.93 -28.75
CA VAL A 16 -9.74 18.42 -27.79
C VAL A 16 -10.53 17.92 -26.60
N GLN A 17 -10.86 16.63 -26.61
CA GLN A 17 -11.27 15.90 -25.42
C GLN A 17 -10.12 15.95 -24.39
N PRO A 18 -10.34 16.40 -23.14
CA PRO A 18 -9.34 16.24 -22.11
C PRO A 18 -9.32 14.77 -21.67
N ASP A 19 -8.15 14.16 -21.87
CA ASP A 19 -7.73 12.86 -21.38
C ASP A 19 -8.13 12.68 -19.90
N GLY A 20 -8.95 11.65 -19.66
CA GLY A 20 -9.46 11.30 -18.34
C GLY A 20 -8.35 10.79 -17.43
N GLY A 21 -7.63 11.72 -16.81
CA GLY A 21 -6.72 11.44 -15.70
C GLY A 21 -7.47 10.75 -14.56
N ALA A 22 -7.29 9.44 -14.41
CA ALA A 22 -7.76 8.70 -13.26
C ALA A 22 -7.25 9.41 -11.99
N PRO A 23 -8.10 9.69 -10.99
CA PRO A 23 -7.66 10.38 -9.78
C PRO A 23 -6.55 9.56 -9.14
N GLU A 24 -5.38 10.17 -8.98
CA GLU A 24 -4.26 9.60 -8.27
C GLU A 24 -4.75 9.21 -6.88
N ARG A 25 -4.99 7.90 -6.67
CA ARG A 25 -5.52 7.40 -5.40
C ARG A 25 -4.48 7.75 -4.36
N LYS A 26 -4.76 8.77 -3.53
CA LYS A 26 -3.91 9.16 -2.40
C LYS A 26 -3.49 7.88 -1.69
N ARG A 27 -2.18 7.62 -1.66
CA ARG A 27 -1.63 6.41 -1.03
C ARG A 27 -2.11 6.40 0.41
N HIS A 28 -2.95 5.43 0.74
CA HIS A 28 -3.59 5.37 2.05
C HIS A 28 -2.53 5.08 3.11
N VAL A 29 -2.21 6.09 3.93
CA VAL A 29 -1.35 5.94 5.10
C VAL A 29 -2.24 5.71 6.32
N PRO A 30 -2.10 4.58 7.03
CA PRO A 30 -2.95 4.27 8.16
C PRO A 30 -2.61 5.17 9.37
N PRO A 31 -3.62 5.51 10.19
CA PRO A 31 -3.39 6.25 11.43
C PRO A 31 -2.72 5.37 12.48
N ILE A 32 -1.88 5.99 13.30
CA ILE A 32 -1.15 5.36 14.40
C ILE A 32 -1.79 5.80 15.72
N THR A 33 -2.22 4.85 16.56
CA THR A 33 -2.81 5.15 17.87
C THR A 33 -1.85 4.73 18.97
N ILE A 34 -1.43 5.67 19.82
CA ILE A 34 -0.54 5.45 20.95
C ILE A 34 -1.36 5.46 22.23
N ASP A 35 -1.17 4.44 23.06
CA ASP A 35 -1.85 4.28 24.34
C ASP A 35 -1.05 4.94 25.48
N ASN A 36 -1.72 5.22 26.60
CA ASN A 36 -1.10 5.69 27.85
C ASN A 36 -0.22 6.95 27.71
N VAL A 37 -0.62 7.90 26.87
CA VAL A 37 0.17 9.11 26.62
C VAL A 37 0.05 10.12 27.76
N VAL A 38 1.11 10.20 28.58
CA VAL A 38 1.23 11.14 29.72
C VAL A 38 1.30 12.60 29.26
N ASN A 39 2.20 12.93 28.32
CA ASN A 39 2.37 14.30 27.81
C ASN A 39 2.19 14.36 26.29
N LYS A 40 0.95 14.67 25.88
CA LYS A 40 0.49 14.63 24.48
C LYS A 40 1.13 15.72 23.63
N ALA A 41 1.16 16.95 24.13
CA ALA A 41 1.70 18.09 23.40
C ALA A 41 3.20 17.95 23.17
N ALA A 42 3.94 17.49 24.19
CA ALA A 42 5.37 17.22 24.06
C ALA A 42 5.65 16.08 23.07
N LEU A 43 4.89 14.99 23.16
CA LEU A 43 5.04 13.86 22.23
C LEU A 43 4.75 14.28 20.79
N LEU A 44 3.63 14.98 20.52
CA LEU A 44 3.29 15.44 19.18
C LEU A 44 4.36 16.38 18.61
N LYS A 45 4.80 17.36 19.42
CA LYS A 45 5.84 18.31 19.01
C LYS A 45 7.15 17.60 18.67
N HIS A 46 7.55 16.63 19.48
CA HIS A 46 8.75 15.85 19.23
C HIS A 46 8.64 14.99 17.97
N LEU A 47 7.49 14.37 17.73
CA LEU A 47 7.27 13.61 16.50
C LEU A 47 7.30 14.51 15.25
N GLN A 48 6.76 15.72 15.33
CA GLN A 48 6.85 16.71 14.24
C GLN A 48 8.30 17.16 14.00
N GLU A 49 9.09 17.32 15.06
CA GLU A 49 10.52 17.68 14.98
C GLU A 49 11.36 16.57 14.34
N VAL A 50 11.17 15.31 14.76
CA VAL A 50 11.89 14.16 14.22
C VAL A 50 11.49 13.86 12.77
N THR A 51 10.20 13.97 12.44
CA THR A 51 9.72 13.71 11.07
C THR A 51 9.89 14.89 10.13
N ARG A 52 10.10 16.11 10.66
CA ARG A 52 10.11 17.38 9.90
C ARG A 52 8.85 17.58 9.04
N VAL A 53 7.73 16.99 9.46
CA VAL A 53 6.44 17.04 8.75
C VAL A 53 5.38 17.49 9.74
N ASN A 54 4.43 18.30 9.27
CA ASN A 54 3.27 18.64 10.08
C ASN A 54 2.37 17.41 10.25
N LEU A 55 2.25 16.95 11.49
CA LEU A 55 1.42 15.80 11.85
C LEU A 55 0.10 16.28 12.44
N GLU A 56 -1.00 15.77 11.89
CA GLU A 56 -2.30 15.90 12.50
C GLU A 56 -2.48 14.82 13.57
N ALA A 57 -2.99 15.20 14.74
CA ALA A 57 -3.29 14.25 15.80
C ALA A 57 -4.61 14.60 16.50
N LYS A 58 -5.33 13.56 16.91
CA LYS A 58 -6.58 13.66 17.64
C LYS A 58 -6.48 12.88 18.95
N LEU A 59 -6.98 13.49 20.02
CA LEU A 59 -7.14 12.79 21.28
C LEU A 59 -8.44 11.98 21.27
N ILE A 60 -8.35 10.70 21.62
CA ILE A 60 -9.50 9.80 21.77
C ILE A 60 -9.40 9.16 23.15
N GLY A 61 -10.11 9.72 24.13
CA GLY A 61 -9.98 9.32 25.54
C GLY A 61 -8.56 9.54 26.04
N ASN A 62 -7.89 8.47 26.49
CA ASN A 62 -6.49 8.51 26.92
C ASN A 62 -5.48 8.12 25.81
N LYS A 63 -5.94 8.00 24.57
CA LYS A 63 -5.13 7.54 23.43
C LYS A 63 -4.84 8.68 22.46
N LEU A 64 -3.61 8.81 22.00
CA LEU A 64 -3.23 9.79 20.97
C LEU A 64 -3.26 9.12 19.60
N ARG A 65 -4.18 9.55 18.72
CA ARG A 65 -4.28 9.06 17.34
C ARG A 65 -3.65 10.05 16.37
N ILE A 66 -2.57 9.65 15.72
CA ILE A 66 -1.80 10.44 14.76
C ILE A 66 -2.18 10.04 13.34
N PHE A 67 -2.24 11.00 12.43
CA PHE A 67 -2.57 10.83 11.01
C PHE A 67 -1.37 11.25 10.14
N PRO A 68 -0.42 10.34 9.89
CA PRO A 68 0.71 10.62 9.01
C PRO A 68 0.22 10.76 7.56
N GLN A 69 0.70 11.78 6.85
CA GLN A 69 0.34 12.00 5.43
C GLN A 69 1.24 11.24 4.45
N THR A 70 2.41 10.76 4.90
CA THR A 70 3.40 10.09 4.07
C THR A 70 3.88 8.78 4.70
N ALA A 71 4.27 7.82 3.87
CA ALA A 71 4.90 6.57 4.31
C ALA A 71 6.21 6.84 5.08
N TYR A 72 6.95 7.90 4.71
CA TYR A 72 8.15 8.32 5.43
C TYR A 72 7.86 8.68 6.89
N ALA A 73 6.88 9.56 7.12
CA ALA A 73 6.49 9.98 8.46
C ALA A 73 5.93 8.80 9.26
N TYR A 74 5.11 7.97 8.62
CA TYR A 74 4.58 6.74 9.21
C TYR A 74 5.70 5.83 9.74
N ASN A 75 6.70 5.54 8.91
CA ASN A 75 7.81 4.65 9.27
C ASN A 75 8.70 5.24 10.37
N HIS A 76 8.95 6.56 10.35
CA HIS A 76 9.71 7.22 11.40
C HIS A 76 8.98 7.20 12.74
N ILE A 77 7.66 7.47 12.75
CA ILE A 77 6.85 7.38 13.98
C ILE A 77 6.82 5.94 14.49
N ARG A 78 6.61 4.95 13.62
CA ARG A 78 6.61 3.53 13.99
C ARG A 78 7.94 3.08 14.58
N ARG A 79 9.05 3.55 14.00
CA ARG A 79 10.41 3.28 14.50
C ARG A 79 10.60 3.90 15.87
N TYR A 80 10.24 5.18 16.04
CA TYR A 80 10.32 5.88 17.32
C TYR A 80 9.54 5.16 18.42
N ILE A 81 8.31 4.74 18.13
CA ILE A 81 7.45 3.97 19.05
C ILE A 81 8.16 2.69 19.50
N THR A 82 8.73 1.95 18.55
CA THR A 82 9.47 0.70 18.83
C THR A 82 10.71 0.98 19.69
N GLU A 83 11.50 1.99 19.35
CA GLU A 83 12.71 2.38 20.06
C GLU A 83 12.44 2.87 21.48
N LYS A 84 11.28 3.50 21.71
CA LYS A 84 10.85 4.00 23.03
C LYS A 84 10.00 2.99 23.81
N GLY A 85 9.71 1.82 23.24
CA GLY A 85 8.87 0.80 23.87
C GLY A 85 7.44 1.29 24.15
N LEU A 86 6.91 2.20 23.34
CA LEU A 86 5.56 2.74 23.53
C LEU A 86 4.52 1.74 23.04
N GLU A 87 3.45 1.58 23.81
CA GLU A 87 2.29 0.78 23.40
C GLU A 87 1.52 1.53 22.32
N ALA A 88 1.52 1.01 21.09
CA ALA A 88 0.79 1.61 19.98
C ALA A 88 0.21 0.57 19.04
N TYR A 89 -0.89 0.94 18.38
CA TYR A 89 -1.59 0.16 17.39
C TYR A 89 -1.67 0.90 16.06
N THR A 90 -1.33 0.19 14.98
CA THR A 90 -1.46 0.67 13.60
C THR A 90 -1.54 -0.49 12.62
N TYR A 91 -2.18 -0.27 11.47
CA TYR A 91 -2.18 -1.23 10.37
C TYR A 91 -0.92 -1.06 9.51
N MET A 92 -0.46 -2.14 8.88
CA MET A 92 0.65 -2.08 7.91
C MET A 92 0.32 -1.16 6.72
N LEU A 93 1.35 -0.50 6.18
CA LEU A 93 1.22 0.30 4.97
C LEU A 93 0.75 -0.58 3.80
N PRO A 94 -0.05 -0.06 2.85
CA PRO A 94 -0.47 -0.83 1.68
C PRO A 94 0.69 -1.37 0.83
N GLU A 95 1.85 -0.70 0.89
CA GLU A 95 3.08 -1.09 0.18
C GLU A 95 3.81 -2.26 0.89
N GLU A 96 3.66 -2.36 2.21
CA GLU A 96 4.21 -3.46 3.01
C GLU A 96 3.30 -4.71 2.99
N LYS A 97 2.04 -4.56 2.58
CA LYS A 97 1.10 -5.68 2.49
C LYS A 97 1.54 -6.66 1.40
N LYS A 98 2.02 -7.81 1.84
CA LYS A 98 2.34 -8.96 1.01
C LYS A 98 1.06 -9.64 0.51
N LEU A 99 1.07 -10.12 -0.73
CA LEU A 99 -0.02 -10.94 -1.27
C LEU A 99 0.26 -12.41 -0.97
N ARG A 100 -0.66 -13.10 -0.31
CA ARG A 100 -0.54 -14.54 -0.04
C ARG A 100 -1.45 -15.30 -0.99
N VAL A 101 -0.88 -16.17 -1.80
CA VAL A 101 -1.57 -16.97 -2.82
C VAL A 101 -1.41 -18.44 -2.49
N VAL A 102 -2.50 -19.20 -2.61
CA VAL A 102 -2.46 -20.67 -2.49
C VAL A 102 -2.51 -21.26 -3.89
N ILE A 103 -1.44 -21.92 -4.29
CA ILE A 103 -1.34 -22.65 -5.55
C ILE A 103 -1.86 -24.06 -5.30
N ARG A 104 -2.80 -24.50 -6.15
CA ARG A 104 -3.48 -25.80 -6.04
C ARG A 104 -3.20 -26.64 -7.29
N GLY A 105 -3.34 -27.95 -7.16
CA GLY A 105 -3.24 -28.88 -8.30
C GLY A 105 -1.82 -29.26 -8.69
N LEU A 106 -0.83 -28.90 -7.87
CA LEU A 106 0.55 -29.35 -8.01
C LEU A 106 0.81 -30.60 -7.15
N PRO A 107 1.62 -31.55 -7.62
CA PRO A 107 2.08 -32.69 -6.83
C PRO A 107 2.82 -32.25 -5.56
N THR A 108 2.75 -33.05 -4.50
CA THR A 108 3.36 -32.73 -3.19
C THR A 108 4.88 -32.88 -3.17
N ASP A 109 5.43 -33.58 -4.15
CA ASP A 109 6.85 -33.84 -4.39
C ASP A 109 7.52 -32.78 -5.27
N MET A 110 6.74 -31.85 -5.83
CA MET A 110 7.27 -30.74 -6.63
C MET A 110 8.16 -29.82 -5.80
N SER A 111 9.32 -29.43 -6.35
CA SER A 111 10.26 -28.56 -5.65
C SER A 111 9.73 -27.12 -5.58
N THR A 112 9.83 -26.50 -4.41
CA THR A 112 9.44 -25.08 -4.24
C THR A 112 10.28 -24.15 -5.10
N SER A 113 11.53 -24.53 -5.39
CA SER A 113 12.44 -23.77 -6.25
C SER A 113 11.96 -23.72 -7.70
N GLU A 114 11.43 -24.83 -8.25
CA GLU A 114 10.83 -24.83 -9.59
C GLU A 114 9.59 -23.94 -9.66
N ILE A 115 8.73 -24.00 -8.62
CA ILE A 115 7.55 -23.14 -8.52
C ILE A 115 7.97 -21.66 -8.49
N ILE A 116 8.97 -21.31 -7.68
CA ILE A 116 9.50 -19.95 -7.60
C ILE A 116 10.03 -19.51 -8.96
N SER A 117 10.89 -20.32 -9.61
CA SER A 117 11.47 -19.99 -10.91
C SER A 117 10.40 -19.77 -11.98
N HIS A 118 9.34 -20.59 -11.98
CA HIS A 118 8.23 -20.42 -12.93
C HIS A 118 7.46 -19.12 -12.68
N LEU A 119 7.17 -18.77 -11.41
CA LEU A 119 6.50 -17.52 -11.06
C LEU A 119 7.36 -16.30 -11.42
N GLU A 120 8.67 -16.36 -11.16
CA GLU A 120 9.61 -15.31 -11.52
C GLU A 120 9.70 -15.10 -13.04
N SER A 121 9.60 -16.19 -13.82
CA SER A 121 9.52 -16.12 -15.29
C SER A 121 8.28 -15.36 -15.80
N GLN A 122 7.23 -15.29 -14.99
CA GLN A 122 5.99 -14.53 -15.24
C GLN A 122 6.03 -13.12 -14.64
N ASN A 123 7.24 -12.62 -14.33
CA ASN A 123 7.50 -11.36 -13.65
C ASN A 123 6.96 -11.27 -12.21
N ILE A 124 6.56 -12.36 -11.56
CA ILE A 124 6.06 -12.34 -10.19
C ILE A 124 7.24 -12.42 -9.21
N THR A 125 7.43 -11.41 -8.36
CA THR A 125 8.42 -11.47 -7.27
C THR A 125 7.87 -12.26 -6.09
N VAL A 126 8.39 -13.48 -5.93
CA VAL A 126 8.10 -14.35 -4.80
C VAL A 126 9.08 -14.06 -3.66
N GLU A 127 8.57 -13.87 -2.45
CA GLU A 127 9.41 -13.75 -1.25
C GLU A 127 9.60 -15.08 -0.54
N GLU A 128 8.56 -15.92 -0.53
CA GLU A 128 8.56 -17.20 0.15
C GLU A 128 7.57 -18.16 -0.53
N CYS A 129 7.91 -19.44 -0.60
CA CYS A 129 7.02 -20.49 -1.05
C CYS A 129 7.24 -21.75 -0.20
N HIS A 130 6.16 -22.33 0.33
CA HIS A 130 6.24 -23.58 1.07
C HIS A 130 4.99 -24.45 0.84
N ILE A 131 5.18 -25.77 0.91
CA ILE A 131 4.06 -26.72 0.90
C ILE A 131 3.28 -26.63 2.21
N MET A 132 1.95 -26.65 2.12
CA MET A 132 1.09 -26.64 3.29
C MET A 132 0.94 -28.06 3.85
N THR A 133 0.85 -28.17 5.16
CA THR A 133 0.60 -29.43 5.86
C THR A 133 -0.81 -29.46 6.43
N SER A 134 -1.40 -30.66 6.46
CA SER A 134 -2.68 -30.89 7.12
C SER A 134 -2.53 -30.68 8.63
N LYS A 135 -3.33 -29.78 9.21
CA LYS A 135 -3.33 -29.55 10.67
C LYS A 135 -3.69 -30.80 11.48
N ARG A 136 -4.45 -31.73 10.90
CA ARG A 136 -4.89 -32.96 11.56
C ARG A 136 -3.84 -34.07 11.54
N SER A 137 -3.13 -34.21 10.41
CA SER A 137 -2.22 -35.36 10.19
C SER A 137 -0.75 -34.99 10.10
N GLY A 138 -0.40 -33.69 10.04
CA GLY A 138 0.97 -33.21 9.83
C GLY A 138 1.54 -33.49 8.43
N LYS A 139 0.81 -34.22 7.58
CA LYS A 139 1.29 -34.63 6.26
C LYS A 139 1.17 -33.50 5.23
N PRO A 140 2.10 -33.40 4.25
CA PRO A 140 1.99 -32.46 3.15
C PRO A 140 0.70 -32.63 2.35
N MET A 141 0.16 -31.51 1.87
CA MET A 141 -1.01 -31.44 1.01
C MET A 141 -0.62 -30.83 -0.34
N PRO A 142 -1.36 -31.08 -1.44
CA PRO A 142 -1.09 -30.52 -2.76
C PRO A 142 -1.51 -29.04 -2.86
N LEU A 143 -1.04 -28.25 -1.89
CA LEU A 143 -1.30 -26.84 -1.69
C LEU A 143 0.02 -26.18 -1.34
N PHE A 144 0.44 -25.21 -2.14
CA PHE A 144 1.63 -24.41 -1.87
C PHE A 144 1.20 -22.99 -1.50
N LEU A 145 1.67 -22.51 -0.36
CA LEU A 145 1.47 -21.14 0.05
C LEU A 145 2.66 -20.31 -0.42
N SER A 146 2.38 -19.35 -1.30
CA SER A 146 3.37 -18.43 -1.84
C SER A 146 3.06 -17.00 -1.42
N THR A 147 4.07 -16.29 -0.94
CA THR A 147 3.99 -14.90 -0.49
C THR A 147 4.69 -14.02 -1.51
N TRP A 148 3.97 -13.07 -2.10
CA TRP A 148 4.44 -12.20 -3.18
C TRP A 148 4.53 -10.76 -2.72
N LYS A 149 5.52 -10.03 -3.26
CA LYS A 149 5.50 -8.56 -3.16
C LYS A 149 4.39 -8.03 -4.04
N LYS A 150 3.60 -7.09 -3.53
CA LYS A 150 2.57 -6.44 -4.32
C LYS A 150 3.23 -5.61 -5.41
N GLN A 151 3.29 -6.16 -6.61
CA GLN A 151 3.69 -5.42 -7.80
C GLN A 151 2.47 -4.65 -8.33
N ASN A 152 2.71 -3.48 -8.91
CA ASN A 152 1.69 -2.80 -9.72
C ASN A 152 1.50 -3.61 -11.00
N LEU A 153 0.71 -4.69 -10.93
CA LEU A 153 0.28 -5.44 -12.10
C LEU A 153 -0.58 -4.50 -12.93
N THR A 154 0.02 -3.86 -13.92
CA THR A 154 -0.71 -3.20 -15.00
C THR A 154 -1.61 -4.26 -15.61
N LYS A 155 -2.93 -4.00 -15.61
CA LYS A 155 -3.93 -4.91 -16.16
C LYS A 155 -3.63 -5.17 -17.64
N LYS A 156 -2.81 -6.16 -17.96
CA LYS A 156 -2.89 -6.81 -19.25
C LYS A 156 -4.03 -7.80 -19.12
N SER A 157 -5.18 -7.44 -19.70
CA SER A 157 -6.20 -8.42 -20.06
C SER A 157 -5.50 -9.52 -20.83
N LEU A 158 -5.43 -10.72 -20.24
CA LEU A 158 -5.22 -11.91 -21.05
C LEU A 158 -6.47 -12.06 -21.92
N LYS A 159 -6.29 -11.92 -23.23
CA LYS A 159 -7.22 -12.38 -24.26
C LYS A 159 -6.97 -13.85 -24.52
#